data_AF-A0A931YU13-F1
#
_entry.id   AF-A0A931YU13-F1
#
_cell.length_a   1.000
_cell.length_b   1.000
_cell.length_c   1.000
_cell.angle_alpha   90.00
_cell.angle_beta   90.00
_cell.angle_gamma   90.00
#
_symmetry.space_group_name_H-M   'P 1'
#
loop_
_entity.id
_entity.type
_entity.pdbx_description
1 polymer ?
#
loop_
_entity_poly.entity_id
_entity_poly.type
_entity_poly.pdbx_seq_one_letter_code
_entity_poly.pdbx_strand_id
1 'polypeptide(L)'
;MGISADHPATLDAFTKQNGLKHLLLGDFRRAMLPAWGAMETNEASPIYRYARRAYFVVDRAGIVRYAKVMPNPLDLLKPEDVLQALKDSAK
;
A
#
# COMPACT_ATOMS: atom_id res chain seq x y z
N MET A 1 -4.74 -4.56 -4.68
CA MET A 1 -5.09 -3.14 -4.86
C MET A 1 -3.88 -2.32 -4.43
N GLY A 2 -3.44 -1.38 -5.27
CA GLY A 2 -2.40 -0.42 -4.90
C GLY A 2 -3.03 0.85 -4.31
N ILE A 3 -2.36 1.49 -3.36
CA ILE A 3 -2.82 2.73 -2.74
C ILE A 3 -1.63 3.69 -2.67
N SER A 4 -1.83 4.95 -3.08
CA SER A 4 -0.85 6.03 -2.88
C SER A 4 -1.56 7.33 -2.49
N ALA A 5 -0.77 8.36 -2.16
CA ALA A 5 -1.30 9.70 -1.89
C ALA A 5 -1.53 10.53 -3.18
N ASP A 6 -1.40 9.91 -4.35
CA ASP A 6 -1.53 10.61 -5.64
C ASP A 6 -2.99 10.97 -5.94
N HIS A 7 -3.15 12.00 -6.78
CA HIS A 7 -4.46 12.39 -7.27
C HIS A 7 -5.06 11.27 -8.16
N PRO A 8 -6.38 11.00 -8.09
CA PRO A 8 -7.01 9.95 -8.89
C PRO A 8 -6.75 10.05 -10.40
N ALA A 9 -6.72 11.27 -10.94
CA ALA A 9 -6.39 11.50 -12.36
C ALA A 9 -4.96 11.06 -12.74
N THR A 10 -3.98 11.26 -11.84
CA THR A 10 -2.60 10.81 -12.04
C THR A 10 -2.53 9.27 -12.01
N LEU A 11 -3.27 8.63 -11.11
CA LEU A 11 -3.35 7.17 -11.04
C LEU A 11 -4.01 6.54 -12.26
N ASP A 12 -5.05 7.17 -12.81
CA ASP A 12 -5.69 6.72 -14.06
C ASP A 12 -4.70 6.77 -15.24
N ALA A 13 -3.98 7.89 -15.39
CA ALA A 13 -2.93 8.02 -16.40
C ALA A 13 -1.82 6.97 -16.21
N PHE A 14 -1.34 6.78 -14.98
CA PHE A 14 -0.32 5.78 -14.66
C PHE A 14 -0.78 4.35 -14.96
N THR A 15 -2.04 4.03 -14.64
CA THR A 15 -2.67 2.72 -14.92
C THR A 15 -2.69 2.45 -16.43
N LYS A 16 -3.12 3.43 -17.23
CA LYS A 16 -3.17 3.32 -18.69
C LYS A 16 -1.79 3.19 -19.30
N GLN A 17 -0.84 4.03 -18.88
CA GLN A 17 0.53 4.04 -19.39
C GLN A 17 1.26 2.72 -19.14
N ASN A 18 1.02 2.08 -17.99
CA ASN A 18 1.70 0.84 -17.61
C ASN A 18 0.86 -0.42 -17.87
N GLY A 19 -0.33 -0.30 -18.49
CA GLY A 19 -1.21 -1.43 -18.80
C GLY A 19 -1.67 -2.22 -17.58
N LEU A 20 -1.76 -1.58 -16.40
CA LEU A 20 -2.06 -2.26 -15.15
C LEU A 20 -3.50 -2.80 -15.14
N LYS A 21 -3.68 -4.02 -14.61
CA LYS A 21 -4.98 -4.69 -14.52
C LYS A 21 -5.60 -4.66 -13.13
N HIS A 22 -4.81 -4.29 -12.13
CA HIS A 22 -5.25 -4.19 -10.75
C HIS A 22 -5.66 -2.76 -10.41
N LEU A 23 -6.63 -2.62 -9.50
CA LEU A 23 -7.13 -1.33 -9.03
C LEU A 23 -6.04 -0.56 -8.27
N LEU A 24 -5.92 0.74 -8.59
CA LEU A 24 -5.19 1.73 -7.82
C LEU A 24 -6.17 2.72 -7.17
N LEU A 25 -5.97 3.03 -5.89
CA LEU A 25 -6.74 4.03 -5.16
C LEU A 25 -5.86 5.20 -4.73
N GLY A 26 -6.42 6.41 -4.81
CA GLY A 26 -5.76 7.62 -4.32
C GLY A 26 -6.28 8.00 -2.94
N ASP A 27 -5.46 7.85 -1.91
CA ASP A 27 -5.66 8.46 -0.59
C ASP A 27 -5.13 9.91 -0.60
N PHE A 28 -5.63 10.70 -1.54
CA PHE A 28 -5.16 12.07 -1.78
C PHE A 28 -5.38 12.99 -0.56
N ARG A 29 -6.42 12.70 0.23
CA ARG A 29 -6.71 13.40 1.49
C ARG A 29 -5.90 12.88 2.68
N ARG A 30 -5.10 11.81 2.49
CA ARG A 30 -4.24 11.19 3.51
C ARG A 30 -5.02 10.79 4.78
N ALA A 31 -6.19 10.19 4.60
CA ALA A 31 -6.99 9.72 5.72
C ALA A 31 -6.60 8.29 6.11
N MET A 32 -6.28 7.45 5.12
CA MET A 32 -5.99 6.03 5.32
C MET A 32 -4.53 5.79 5.67
N LEU A 33 -3.58 6.36 4.90
CA LEU A 33 -2.14 6.08 5.06
C LEU A 33 -1.64 6.35 6.49
N PRO A 34 -2.01 7.46 7.18
CA PRO A 34 -1.63 7.66 8.57
C PRO A 34 -2.29 6.68 9.52
N ALA A 35 -3.60 6.43 9.35
CA ALA A 35 -4.36 5.50 10.19
C ALA A 35 -3.84 4.06 10.13
N TRP A 36 -3.20 3.69 9.01
CA TRP A 36 -2.60 2.38 8.79
C TRP A 36 -1.09 2.32 9.10
N GLY A 37 -0.50 3.41 9.62
CA GLY A 37 0.94 3.48 9.88
C GLY A 37 1.81 3.38 8.62
N ALA A 38 1.22 3.67 7.46
CA ALA A 38 1.82 3.52 6.14
C ALA A 38 2.20 4.87 5.51
N MET A 39 2.36 5.93 6.32
CA MET A 39 2.83 7.24 5.87
C MET A 39 4.16 7.59 6.54
N GLU A 40 5.04 8.24 5.81
CA GLU A 40 6.21 8.90 6.41
C GLU A 40 5.76 10.16 7.14
N THR A 41 5.98 10.19 8.46
CA THR A 41 5.59 11.30 9.33
C THR A 41 6.78 12.07 9.88
N ASN A 42 8.01 11.62 9.63
CA ASN A 42 9.21 12.36 9.98
C ASN A 42 9.36 13.57 9.05
N GLU A 43 9.22 14.78 9.59
CA GLU A 43 9.34 16.04 8.85
C GLU A 43 10.73 16.28 8.26
N ALA A 44 11.77 15.64 8.82
CA ALA A 44 13.12 15.70 8.27
C ALA A 44 13.33 14.75 7.08
N SER A 45 12.38 13.86 6.78
CA SER A 45 12.48 12.92 5.68
C SER A 45 12.23 13.61 4.33
N PRO A 46 13.04 13.33 3.27
CA PRO A 46 12.80 13.89 1.94
C PRO A 46 11.50 13.41 1.30
N ILE A 47 10.88 12.37 1.87
CA ILE A 47 9.60 11.80 1.44
C ILE A 47 8.51 12.04 2.50
N TYR A 48 8.63 13.08 3.31
CA TYR A 48 7.61 13.45 4.30
C TYR A 48 6.21 13.51 3.67
N ARG A 49 5.22 12.86 4.32
CA ARG A 49 3.83 12.68 3.89
C ARG A 49 3.62 11.79 2.66
N TYR A 50 4.63 11.02 2.25
CA TYR A 50 4.46 10.01 1.19
C TYR A 50 4.05 8.67 1.80
N ALA A 51 3.39 7.85 0.98
CA ALA A 51 3.12 6.47 1.35
C ALA A 51 4.45 5.71 1.53
N ARG A 52 4.62 5.07 2.68
CA ARG A 52 5.66 4.05 2.86
C ARG A 52 5.28 2.83 2.04
N ARG A 53 6.28 2.14 1.49
CA ARG A 53 6.01 0.84 0.85
C ARG A 53 5.53 -0.14 1.91
N ALA A 54 4.30 -0.60 1.77
CA ALA A 54 3.65 -1.44 2.76
C ALA A 54 2.73 -2.47 2.09
N TYR A 55 2.50 -3.56 2.80
CA TYR A 55 1.73 -4.71 2.34
C TYR A 55 0.79 -5.14 3.45
N PHE A 56 -0.48 -5.29 3.10
CA PHE A 56 -1.52 -5.72 4.02
C PHE A 56 -2.33 -6.84 3.38
N VAL A 57 -2.70 -7.84 4.18
CA VAL A 57 -3.71 -8.84 3.80
C VAL A 57 -4.91 -8.64 4.71
N VAL A 58 -6.05 -8.37 4.10
CA VAL A 58 -7.34 -8.19 4.77
C VAL A 58 -8.23 -9.36 4.34
N ASP A 59 -8.81 -10.07 5.31
CA ASP A 59 -9.71 -11.18 5.02
C ASP A 59 -11.12 -10.72 4.63
N ARG A 60 -12.02 -11.69 4.38
CA ARG A 60 -13.40 -11.40 3.99
C ARG A 60 -14.25 -10.77 5.10
N ALA A 61 -13.85 -10.90 6.36
CA ALA A 61 -14.50 -10.25 7.50
C ALA A 61 -13.98 -8.83 7.72
N GLY A 62 -13.03 -8.35 6.90
CA GLY A 62 -12.41 -7.03 7.04
C GLY A 62 -11.30 -6.98 8.08
N ILE A 63 -10.79 -8.13 8.55
CA ILE A 63 -9.75 -8.21 9.57
C ILE A 63 -8.38 -8.26 8.90
N VAL A 64 -7.45 -7.44 9.39
CA VAL A 64 -6.04 -7.47 8.96
C VAL A 64 -5.38 -8.76 9.48
N ARG A 65 -5.03 -9.66 8.57
CA ARG A 65 -4.31 -10.91 8.88
C ARG A 65 -2.80 -10.79 8.73
N TYR A 66 -2.36 -9.75 8.02
CA TYR A 66 -0.94 -9.46 7.82
C TYR A 66 -0.73 -7.98 7.59
N ALA A 67 0.34 -7.44 8.17
CA ALA A 67 0.82 -6.10 7.96
C ALA A 67 2.35 -6.09 7.92
N LYS A 68 2.92 -5.53 6.86
CA LYS A 68 4.37 -5.30 6.74
C LYS A 68 4.62 -3.95 6.12
N VAL A 69 5.18 -3.04 6.91
CA VAL A 69 5.64 -1.74 6.45
C VAL A 69 7.15 -1.83 6.25
N MET A 70 7.62 -1.56 5.04
CA MET A 70 9.04 -1.70 4.71
C MET A 70 9.85 -0.55 5.34
N PRO A 71 11.03 -0.83 5.91
CA PRO A 71 11.94 0.21 6.37
C PRO A 71 12.45 1.08 5.21
N ASN A 72 12.83 0.44 4.10
CA ASN A 72 13.31 1.10 2.90
C ASN A 72 12.24 1.04 1.79
N PRO A 73 11.83 2.17 1.18
CA PRO A 73 10.85 2.19 0.10
C PRO A 73 11.32 1.51 -1.20
N LEU A 74 12.62 1.23 -1.35
CA LEU A 74 13.18 0.52 -2.50
C LEU A 74 13.13 -0.99 -2.36
N ASP A 75 12.96 -1.51 -1.15
CA ASP A 75 12.91 -2.96 -0.91
C ASP A 75 11.55 -3.52 -1.32
N LEU A 76 11.56 -4.62 -2.08
CA LEU A 76 10.33 -5.32 -2.43
C LEU A 76 10.02 -6.41 -1.41
N LEU A 77 8.72 -6.60 -1.16
CA LEU A 77 8.26 -7.78 -0.45
C LEU A 77 8.64 -9.04 -1.22
N LYS A 78 9.11 -10.05 -0.49
CA LYS A 78 9.33 -11.37 -1.04
C LYS A 78 7.98 -12.12 -1.16
N PRO A 79 7.64 -12.70 -2.32
CA PRO A 79 6.34 -13.34 -2.54
C PRO A 79 5.97 -14.38 -1.48
N GLU A 80 6.95 -15.14 -1.01
CA GLU A 80 6.79 -16.17 0.02
C GLU A 80 6.18 -15.65 1.33
N ASP A 81 6.54 -14.42 1.74
CA ASP A 81 6.09 -13.82 3.00
C ASP A 81 4.58 -13.56 3.02
N VAL A 82 3.98 -13.29 1.86
CA VAL A 82 2.54 -12.98 1.74
C VAL A 82 1.71 -14.16 1.27
N LEU A 83 2.28 -15.10 0.51
CA LEU A 83 1.54 -16.30 0.10
C LEU A 83 1.09 -17.14 1.29
N GLN A 84 1.88 -17.20 2.37
CA GLN A 84 1.48 -17.89 3.59
C GLN A 84 0.32 -17.17 4.28
N ALA A 85 0.45 -15.86 4.52
CA ALA A 85 -0.62 -15.04 5.12
C ALA A 85 -1.93 -15.11 4.31
N LEU A 86 -1.84 -15.13 2.98
CA LEU A 86 -2.99 -15.26 2.11
C LEU A 86 -3.70 -16.60 2.31
N LYS A 87 -2.96 -17.71 2.34
CA LYS A 87 -3.53 -19.05 2.59
C LYS A 87 -4.24 -19.11 3.94
N ASP A 88 -3.65 -18.51 4.97
CA ASP A 88 -4.23 -18.50 6.32
C ASP A 88 -5.48 -17.62 6.43
N SER A 89 -5.58 -16.57 5.60
CA SER A 89 -6.76 -15.69 5.54
C SER A 89 -7.96 -16.26 4.77
N ALA A 90 -7.78 -17.38 4.05
CA ALA A 90 -8.82 -18.00 3.21
C ALA A 90 -9.65 -19.06 3.94
N LYS A 91 -9.30 -19.40 5.19
CA LYS A 91 -10.07 -20.28 6.09
C LYS A 91 -11.09 -19.48 6.88
#